data_AF-A0A521M7R4-F1
#
_entry.id   AF-A0A521M7R4-F1
#
_cell.length_a   1.000
_cell.length_b   1.000
_cell.length_c   1.000
_cell.angle_alpha   90.00
_cell.angle_beta   90.00
_cell.angle_gamma   90.00
#
_symmetry.space_group_name_H-M   'P 1'
#
loop_
_entity.id
_entity.type
_entity.pdbx_description
1 polymer ?
#
loop_
_entity_poly.entity_id
_entity_poly.type
_entity_poly.pdbx_seq_one_letter_code
_entity_poly.pdbx_strand_id
1 'polypeptide(L)'
;MTLQDFRRAISHRIDAGRKRRQLKRELAQLAAMGSLDAVLADVGLVRSQVESLIAGCDGSGELLEQMLSRLGVDAAQLPLDCLRDMTWTCTTCPNKRQCREWLFSIEETECRAFCPNAAQLDDALSKQLPAHA
;
A
#
# COMPACT_ATOMS: atom_id res chain seq x y z
N MET A 1 23.06 -6.32 1.50
CA MET A 1 22.11 -6.15 2.61
C MET A 1 22.73 -6.76 3.86
N THR A 2 23.00 -5.96 4.90
CA THR A 2 23.66 -6.47 6.12
C THR A 2 22.63 -7.00 7.12
N LEU A 3 23.09 -7.82 8.09
CA LEU A 3 22.23 -8.35 9.15
C LEU A 3 21.61 -7.23 10.02
N GLN A 4 22.30 -6.09 10.13
CA GLN A 4 21.80 -4.89 10.82
C GLN A 4 20.69 -4.19 10.03
N ASP A 5 20.81 -4.11 8.71
CA ASP A 5 19.76 -3.54 7.84
C ASP A 5 18.48 -4.38 7.91
N PHE A 6 18.63 -5.70 7.87
CA PHE A 6 17.51 -6.63 7.99
C PHE A 6 16.80 -6.51 9.34
N ARG A 7 17.56 -6.43 10.45
CA ARG A 7 16.99 -6.24 11.79
C ARG A 7 16.25 -4.91 11.91
N ARG A 8 16.82 -3.84 11.37
CA ARG A 8 16.19 -2.51 11.35
C ARG A 8 14.88 -2.51 10.57
N ALA A 9 14.85 -3.15 9.40
CA ALA A 9 13.65 -3.29 8.59
C ALA A 9 12.55 -4.08 9.32
N ILE A 10 12.91 -5.19 9.98
CA ILE A 10 11.97 -5.98 10.79
C ILE A 10 11.41 -5.15 11.95
N SER A 11 12.26 -4.46 12.71
CA SER A 11 11.82 -3.63 13.84
C SER A 11 10.85 -2.53 13.37
N HIS A 12 11.16 -1.84 12.29
CA HIS A 12 10.31 -0.78 11.74
C HIS A 12 8.93 -1.34 11.31
N ARG A 13 8.90 -2.56 10.75
CA ARG A 13 7.66 -3.26 10.40
C ARG A 13 6.84 -3.66 11.63
N ILE A 14 7.49 -4.19 12.67
CA ILE A 14 6.83 -4.54 13.93
C ILE A 14 6.20 -3.29 14.57
N ASP A 15 6.92 -2.17 14.59
CA ASP A 15 6.46 -0.91 15.16
C ASP A 15 5.31 -0.30 14.35
N ALA A 16 5.41 -0.29 13.01
CA ALA A 16 4.34 0.15 12.14
C ALA A 16 3.08 -0.72 12.30
N GLY A 17 3.24 -2.03 12.47
CA GLY A 17 2.14 -2.96 12.78
C GLY A 17 1.53 -2.71 14.16
N ARG A 18 2.35 -2.37 15.17
CA ARG A 18 1.87 -2.04 16.52
C ARG A 18 1.06 -0.74 16.52
N LYS A 19 1.58 0.33 15.89
CA LYS A 19 0.89 1.62 15.76
C LYS A 19 -0.46 1.49 15.03
N ARG A 20 -0.51 0.71 13.94
CA ARG A 20 -1.77 0.42 13.22
C ARG A 20 -2.78 -0.33 14.08
N ARG A 21 -2.36 -1.35 14.83
CA ARG A 21 -3.22 -2.07 15.78
C ARG A 21 -3.72 -1.20 16.93
N GLN A 22 -2.94 -0.19 17.33
CA GLN A 22 -3.35 0.77 18.33
C GLN A 22 -4.42 1.72 17.76
N LEU A 23 -4.16 2.33 16.60
CA LEU A 23 -5.12 3.20 15.93
C LEU A 23 -6.47 2.50 15.65
N LYS A 24 -6.44 1.24 15.20
CA LYS A 24 -7.66 0.43 15.02
C LYS A 24 -8.46 0.28 16.31
N ARG A 25 -7.78 0.11 17.45
CA ARG A 25 -8.44 0.01 18.77
C ARG A 25 -9.03 1.34 19.21
N GLU A 26 -8.31 2.43 19.02
CA GLU A 26 -8.78 3.79 19.36
C GLU A 26 -10.02 4.16 18.52
N LEU A 27 -10.01 3.89 17.22
CA LEU A 27 -11.17 4.13 16.34
C LEU A 27 -12.37 3.26 16.73
N ALA A 28 -12.15 1.99 17.10
CA ALA A 28 -13.21 1.11 17.59
C ALA A 28 -13.80 1.60 18.93
N GLN A 29 -12.96 2.12 19.83
CA GLN A 29 -13.41 2.73 21.09
C GLN A 29 -14.25 3.98 20.84
N LEU A 30 -13.79 4.88 19.97
CA LEU A 30 -14.55 6.07 19.55
C LEU A 30 -15.90 5.70 18.92
N ALA A 31 -15.93 4.63 18.11
CA ALA A 31 -17.17 4.12 17.53
C ALA A 31 -18.13 3.60 18.59
N ALA A 32 -17.64 2.83 19.56
CA ALA A 32 -18.44 2.28 20.66
C ALA A 32 -19.00 3.38 21.58
N MET A 33 -18.28 4.50 21.74
CA MET A 33 -18.74 5.67 22.50
C MET A 33 -19.67 6.60 21.69
N GLY A 34 -19.91 6.33 20.41
CA GLY A 34 -20.70 7.19 19.53
C GLY A 34 -20.00 8.52 19.15
N SER A 35 -18.73 8.70 19.52
CA SER A 35 -17.97 9.94 19.30
C SER A 35 -17.20 9.96 17.97
N LEU A 36 -17.10 8.81 17.27
CA LEU A 36 -16.29 8.71 16.06
C LEU A 36 -16.70 9.71 14.98
N ASP A 37 -17.99 9.88 14.71
CA ASP A 37 -18.44 10.74 13.60
C ASP A 37 -18.13 12.22 13.86
N ALA A 38 -18.17 12.67 15.12
CA ALA A 38 -17.77 14.02 15.50
C ALA A 38 -16.27 14.25 15.29
N VAL A 39 -15.44 13.30 15.74
CA VAL A 39 -13.98 13.38 15.58
C VAL A 39 -13.56 13.35 14.11
N LEU A 40 -14.26 12.57 13.27
CA LEU A 40 -14.01 12.55 11.83
C LEU A 40 -14.44 13.86 11.15
N ALA A 41 -15.55 14.45 11.58
CA ALA A 41 -16.04 15.72 11.06
C ALA A 41 -15.05 16.87 11.33
N ASP A 42 -14.37 16.87 12.48
CA ASP A 42 -13.34 17.87 12.81
C ASP A 42 -12.19 17.92 11.80
N VAL A 43 -11.94 16.82 11.10
CA VAL A 43 -10.91 16.70 10.06
C VAL A 43 -11.49 16.58 8.64
N GLY A 44 -12.80 16.84 8.47
CA GLY A 44 -13.47 16.82 7.17
C GLY A 44 -13.63 15.43 6.54
N LEU A 45 -13.60 14.36 7.35
CA LEU A 45 -13.76 12.99 6.92
C LEU A 45 -15.13 12.44 7.30
N VAL A 46 -15.61 11.46 6.52
CA VAL A 46 -16.81 10.68 6.86
C VAL A 46 -16.46 9.21 7.12
N ARG A 47 -17.27 8.55 7.97
CA ARG A 47 -17.02 7.17 8.43
C ARG A 47 -16.76 6.18 7.28
N SER A 48 -17.53 6.26 6.19
CA SER A 48 -17.39 5.37 5.02
C SER A 48 -16.01 5.48 4.34
N GLN A 49 -15.38 6.66 4.36
CA GLN A 49 -14.02 6.86 3.85
C GLN A 49 -12.99 6.19 4.77
N VAL A 50 -13.20 6.28 6.08
CA VAL A 50 -12.28 5.74 7.09
C VAL A 50 -12.36 4.23 7.18
N GLU A 51 -13.55 3.63 7.14
CA GLU A 51 -13.71 2.17 7.11
C GLU A 51 -13.04 1.55 5.89
N SER A 52 -13.20 2.17 4.71
CA SER A 52 -12.53 1.77 3.47
C SER A 52 -11.01 1.83 3.58
N LEU A 53 -10.48 2.85 4.27
CA LEU A 53 -9.05 2.97 4.54
C LEU A 53 -8.56 1.94 5.55
N ILE A 54 -9.28 1.70 6.65
CA ILE A 54 -8.91 0.73 7.68
C ILE A 54 -8.90 -0.70 7.12
N ALA A 55 -9.93 -1.06 6.34
CA ALA A 55 -10.03 -2.36 5.70
C ALA A 55 -8.99 -2.53 4.58
N GLY A 56 -8.70 -1.45 3.86
CA GLY A 56 -7.75 -1.42 2.75
C GLY A 56 -6.28 -1.36 3.14
N CYS A 57 -5.95 -0.84 4.33
CA CYS A 57 -4.58 -0.51 4.74
C CYS A 57 -3.79 -1.70 5.33
N ASP A 58 -4.43 -2.85 5.60
CA ASP A 58 -3.69 -4.04 6.02
C ASP A 58 -2.87 -4.61 4.86
N GLY A 59 -1.56 -4.36 4.92
CA GLY A 59 -0.57 -4.89 3.99
C GLY A 59 -0.51 -4.21 2.63
N SER A 60 -1.32 -3.18 2.33
CA SER A 60 -1.33 -2.54 1.01
C SER A 60 0.02 -1.91 0.63
N GLY A 61 0.66 -1.20 1.56
CA GLY A 61 2.00 -0.62 1.33
C GLY A 61 3.06 -1.69 1.06
N GLU A 62 3.02 -2.80 1.81
CA GLU A 62 3.95 -3.92 1.61
C GLU A 62 3.69 -4.63 0.28
N LEU A 63 2.44 -4.75 -0.16
CA LEU A 63 2.08 -5.32 -1.46
C LEU A 63 2.56 -4.42 -2.60
N LEU A 64 2.37 -3.10 -2.50
CA LEU A 64 2.85 -2.17 -3.52
C LEU A 64 4.37 -2.21 -3.64
N GLU A 65 5.11 -2.18 -2.53
CA GLU A 65 6.58 -2.33 -2.53
C GLU A 65 7.02 -3.63 -3.21
N GLN A 66 6.36 -4.76 -2.90
CA GLN A 66 6.65 -6.05 -3.52
C GLN A 66 6.33 -6.07 -5.01
N MET A 67 5.23 -5.42 -5.44
CA MET A 67 4.89 -5.30 -6.86
C MET A 67 5.94 -4.49 -7.61
N LEU A 68 6.33 -3.33 -7.09
CA LEU A 68 7.36 -2.48 -7.70
C LEU A 68 8.68 -3.25 -7.82
N SER A 69 9.10 -3.93 -6.76
CA SER A 69 10.31 -4.74 -6.75
C SER A 69 10.25 -5.91 -7.75
N ARG A 70 9.12 -6.61 -7.87
CA ARG A 70 8.96 -7.70 -8.85
C ARG A 70 9.01 -7.21 -10.29
N LEU A 71 8.54 -5.99 -10.55
CA LEU A 71 8.56 -5.36 -11.87
C LEU A 71 9.87 -4.61 -12.18
N GLY A 72 10.81 -4.55 -11.23
CA GLY A 72 12.06 -3.81 -11.40
C GLY A 72 11.92 -2.29 -11.33
N VAL A 73 10.81 -1.78 -10.78
CA VAL A 73 10.58 -0.34 -10.59
C VAL A 73 11.16 0.09 -9.25
N ASP A 74 12.09 1.04 -9.28
CA ASP A 74 12.65 1.69 -8.11
C ASP A 74 11.72 2.80 -7.59
N ALA A 75 11.10 2.56 -6.44
CA ALA A 75 10.21 3.50 -5.79
C ALA A 75 10.88 4.84 -5.43
N ALA A 76 12.20 4.85 -5.18
CA ALA A 76 12.93 6.06 -4.83
C ALA A 76 13.09 7.03 -6.02
N GLN A 77 12.93 6.53 -7.25
CA GLN A 77 13.00 7.31 -8.48
C GLN A 77 11.63 7.78 -8.98
N LEU A 78 10.55 7.40 -8.29
CA LEU A 78 9.21 7.86 -8.64
C LEU A 78 8.95 9.28 -8.12
N PRO A 79 8.26 10.14 -8.91
CA PRO A 79 7.72 11.38 -8.38
C PRO A 79 6.82 11.11 -7.18
N LEU A 80 6.92 11.96 -6.15
CA LEU A 80 6.18 11.79 -4.89
C LEU A 80 4.66 11.68 -5.10
N ASP A 81 4.11 12.46 -6.04
CA ASP A 81 2.67 12.44 -6.34
C ASP A 81 2.25 11.13 -7.02
N CYS A 82 3.09 10.60 -7.91
CA CYS A 82 2.86 9.28 -8.52
C CYS A 82 2.85 8.16 -7.47
N LEU A 83 3.85 8.14 -6.59
CA LEU A 83 3.92 7.15 -5.52
C LEU A 83 2.73 7.28 -4.55
N ARG A 84 2.31 8.51 -4.24
CA ARG A 84 1.12 8.78 -3.41
C ARG A 84 -0.15 8.22 -4.06
N ASP A 85 -0.37 8.51 -5.34
CA ASP A 85 -1.56 8.06 -6.07
C ASP A 85 -1.60 6.53 -6.18
N MET A 86 -0.47 5.91 -6.51
CA MET A 86 -0.36 4.44 -6.55
C MET A 86 -0.60 3.82 -5.17
N THR A 87 -0.12 4.45 -4.10
CA THR A 87 -0.34 4.00 -2.72
C THR A 87 -1.81 4.09 -2.34
N TRP A 88 -2.49 5.18 -2.73
CA TRP A 88 -3.91 5.36 -2.49
C TRP A 88 -4.73 4.28 -3.21
N THR A 89 -4.51 4.14 -4.52
CA THR A 89 -5.19 3.13 -5.34
C THR A 89 -4.93 1.71 -4.84
N CYS A 90 -3.69 1.38 -4.45
CA CYS A 90 -3.36 0.07 -3.89
C CYS A 90 -4.06 -0.15 -2.54
N THR A 91 -4.17 0.89 -1.71
CA THR A 91 -4.84 0.84 -0.41
C THR A 91 -6.33 0.57 -0.58
N THR A 92 -7.02 1.18 -1.54
CA THR A 92 -8.45 0.96 -1.76
C THR A 92 -8.77 -0.23 -2.70
N CYS A 93 -7.75 -0.83 -3.32
CA CYS A 93 -7.93 -1.92 -4.29
C CYS A 93 -8.67 -3.15 -3.70
N PRO A 94 -9.72 -3.67 -4.36
CA PRO A 94 -10.41 -4.89 -3.92
C PRO A 94 -9.65 -6.17 -4.30
N ASN A 95 -8.76 -6.12 -5.28
CA ASN A 95 -8.10 -7.31 -5.88
C ASN A 95 -6.82 -7.75 -5.12
N LYS A 96 -6.69 -7.43 -3.83
CA LYS A 96 -5.46 -7.72 -3.04
C LYS A 96 -5.13 -9.22 -2.94
N ARG A 97 -6.14 -10.09 -2.95
CA ARG A 97 -5.93 -11.54 -2.95
C ARG A 97 -5.21 -11.98 -4.22
N GLN A 98 -5.70 -11.54 -5.38
CA GLN A 98 -5.11 -11.83 -6.68
C GLN A 98 -3.71 -11.23 -6.81
N CYS A 99 -3.48 -10.03 -6.26
CA CYS A 99 -2.15 -9.43 -6.16
C CYS A 99 -1.17 -10.33 -5.39
N ARG A 100 -1.57 -10.87 -4.23
CA ARG A 100 -0.74 -11.82 -3.47
C ARG A 100 -0.45 -13.09 -4.26
N GLU A 101 -1.48 -13.70 -4.84
CA GLU A 101 -1.34 -14.91 -5.66
C GLU A 101 -0.35 -14.69 -6.81
N TRP A 102 -0.46 -13.55 -7.49
CA TRP A 102 0.47 -13.14 -8.53
C TRP A 102 1.90 -12.96 -7.99
N LEU A 103 2.07 -12.26 -6.86
CA LEU A 103 3.39 -12.03 -6.25
C LEU A 103 4.11 -13.33 -5.86
N PHE A 104 3.36 -14.37 -5.46
CA PHE A 104 3.91 -15.69 -5.12
C PHE A 104 3.99 -16.66 -6.31
N SER A 105 3.34 -16.35 -7.43
CA SER A 105 3.40 -17.16 -8.64
C SER A 105 4.79 -17.09 -9.28
N ILE A 106 5.27 -18.21 -9.80
CA ILE A 106 6.46 -18.27 -10.68
C ILE A 106 6.12 -17.97 -12.14
N GLU A 107 4.83 -17.91 -12.49
CA GLU A 107 4.38 -17.62 -13.84
C GLU A 107 4.49 -16.12 -14.17
N GLU A 108 4.79 -15.83 -15.43
CA GLU A 108 4.78 -14.48 -16.01
C GLU A 108 3.35 -14.02 -16.36
N THR A 109 2.37 -14.32 -15.51
CA THR A 109 1.03 -13.76 -15.71
C THR A 109 1.12 -12.23 -15.59
N GLU A 110 0.52 -11.48 -16.52
CA GLU A 110 0.62 -10.01 -16.48
C GLU A 110 -0.29 -9.42 -15.40
N CYS A 111 0.27 -8.61 -14.49
CA CYS A 111 -0.53 -7.91 -13.49
C CYS A 111 -1.53 -6.92 -14.09
N ARG A 112 -1.35 -6.55 -15.38
CA ARG A 112 -2.24 -5.68 -16.16
C ARG A 112 -3.69 -6.15 -16.18
N ALA A 113 -3.92 -7.46 -16.09
CA ALA A 113 -5.26 -8.03 -16.15
C ALA A 113 -6.12 -7.71 -14.91
N PHE A 114 -5.52 -7.34 -13.77
CA PHE A 114 -6.26 -7.15 -12.53
C PHE A 114 -5.85 -5.91 -11.71
N CYS A 115 -4.66 -5.35 -11.96
CA CYS A 115 -4.09 -4.28 -11.16
C CYS A 115 -4.62 -2.91 -11.61
N PRO A 116 -5.30 -2.15 -10.75
CA PRO A 116 -5.74 -0.79 -11.11
C PRO A 116 -4.58 0.19 -11.34
N ASN A 117 -3.40 -0.08 -10.77
CA ASN A 117 -2.18 0.70 -11.00
C ASN A 117 -1.45 0.32 -12.30
N ALA A 118 -1.97 -0.60 -13.12
CA ALA A 118 -1.25 -1.14 -14.28
C ALA A 118 -0.67 -0.06 -15.21
N ALA A 119 -1.48 0.94 -15.57
CA ALA A 119 -1.02 2.02 -16.44
C ALA A 119 0.11 2.87 -15.82
N GLN A 120 0.04 3.15 -14.52
CA GLN A 120 1.09 3.90 -13.80
C GLN A 120 2.36 3.05 -13.62
N LEU A 121 2.22 1.74 -13.44
CA LEU A 121 3.34 0.80 -13.38
C LEU A 121 4.06 0.72 -14.72
N ASP A 122 3.32 0.66 -15.84
CA ASP A 122 3.88 0.65 -17.19
C ASP A 122 4.63 1.96 -17.50
N ASP A 123 4.04 3.11 -17.16
CA ASP A 123 4.67 4.42 -17.33
C ASP A 123 5.95 4.54 -16.50
N ALA A 124 5.91 4.13 -15.22
CA ALA A 124 7.09 4.09 -14.35
C ALA A 124 8.20 3.20 -14.92
N LEU A 125 7.83 2.00 -15.37
CA LEU A 125 8.76 1.05 -15.96
C LEU A 125 9.40 1.62 -17.25
N SER A 126 8.62 2.26 -18.11
CA SER A 126 9.11 2.87 -19.35
C SER A 126 10.13 3.99 -19.13
N LYS A 127 10.00 4.72 -18.01
CA LYS A 127 10.90 5.83 -17.65
C LYS A 127 12.18 5.36 -16.96
N GLN A 128 12.14 4.19 -16.32
CA GLN A 128 13.26 3.64 -15.56
C GLN A 128 14.02 2.54 -16.30
N LEU A 129 13.41 1.91 -17.30
CA LEU A 129 14.14 1.10 -18.27
C LEU A 129 15.14 2.03 -18.99
N PRO A 130 16.44 1.74 -18.96
CA PRO A 130 17.36 2.42 -19.84
C PRO A 130 16.86 2.23 -21.27
N ALA A 131 16.85 3.31 -22.05
CA ALA A 131 16.72 3.21 -23.50
C ALA A 131 17.88 2.33 -24.00
N HIS A 132 17.65 1.03 -24.13
CA HIS A 132 18.58 0.12 -24.76
C HIS A 132 18.61 0.45 -26.25
N ALA A 133 19.59 1.27 -26.62
CA ALA A 133 20.32 1.14 -27.87
C ALA A 133 21.65 0.46 -27.56
#